data_AF-A0AAW1NT86-F1
#
_entry.id   AF-A0AAW1NT86-F1
#
_cell.length_a   1.000
_cell.length_b   1.000
_cell.length_c   1.000
_cell.angle_alpha   90.00
_cell.angle_beta   90.00
_cell.angle_gamma   90.00
#
_symmetry.space_group_name_H-M   'P 1'
#
loop_
_entity.id
_entity.type
_entity.pdbx_description
1 polymer ?
#
loop_
_entity_poly.entity_id
_entity_poly.type
_entity_poly.pdbx_seq_one_letter_code
_entity_poly.pdbx_strand_id
1 'polypeptide(L)'
;MKAMRELETGVESLYSEIFKPALDQVADILSLDPSSAKQVLTSFYPVLRGSRFGWRAYSKPMGYAGDYRTIEMIYNPTISYTDTLSDWAMDKWCLNSSSGQGVSLRRPYLVQKVRDAVADAGGEAVNVMSIASGPGAEISDWVQENYHTCNPIHFWCVDNDAEALQFAQYRLARSAIMAEIQTLSNAMDVSPPRLSHIQGQQDPKRPSLCVEGLATFIKANVLYASRGRAADPRQHCLPQQDLIYSSGLIDYLQAGNIVEAASYTSSPMEATPTCSLWL
;
A
#
# COMPACT_ATOMS: atom_id res chain seq x y z
N MET A 1 -17.52 30.73 -1.42
CA MET A 1 -17.80 29.30 -1.70
C MET A 1 -18.38 29.05 -3.09
N LYS A 2 -19.38 29.80 -3.57
CA LYS A 2 -19.98 29.61 -4.92
C LYS A 2 -18.99 29.76 -6.09
N ALA A 3 -18.25 30.86 -6.13
CA ALA A 3 -17.26 31.13 -7.19
C ALA A 3 -16.13 30.09 -7.27
N MET A 4 -15.71 29.53 -6.14
CA MET A 4 -14.69 28.47 -6.12
C MET A 4 -15.22 27.17 -6.75
N ARG A 5 -16.45 26.78 -6.42
CA ARG A 5 -17.10 25.61 -7.02
C ARG A 5 -17.35 25.78 -8.52
N GLU A 6 -17.71 26.99 -8.95
CA GLU A 6 -17.87 27.30 -10.38
C GLU A 6 -16.54 27.19 -11.13
N LEU A 7 -15.43 27.66 -10.52
CA LEU A 7 -14.08 27.51 -11.08
C LEU A 7 -13.66 26.03 -11.17
N GLU A 8 -13.85 25.26 -10.09
CA GLU A 8 -13.59 23.81 -10.08
C GLU A 8 -14.38 23.10 -11.19
N THR A 9 -15.67 23.42 -11.33
CA THR A 9 -16.53 22.83 -12.37
C THR A 9 -16.04 23.20 -13.78
N GLY A 10 -15.59 24.44 -13.99
CA GLY A 10 -15.03 24.88 -15.27
C GLY A 10 -13.73 24.17 -15.62
N VAL A 11 -12.83 23.98 -14.64
CA VAL A 11 -11.57 23.24 -14.80
C VAL A 11 -11.84 21.75 -15.11
N GLU A 12 -12.83 21.16 -14.45
CA GLU A 12 -13.28 19.79 -14.70
C GLU A 12 -13.84 19.60 -16.12
N SER A 13 -14.70 20.52 -16.58
CA SER A 13 -15.23 20.52 -17.95
C SER A 13 -14.10 20.63 -18.97
N LEU A 14 -13.18 21.58 -18.80
CA LEU A 14 -12.03 21.78 -19.69
C LEU A 14 -11.13 20.52 -19.78
N TYR A 15 -10.92 19.84 -18.65
CA TYR A 15 -10.22 18.55 -18.66
C TYR A 15 -10.97 17.50 -19.48
N SER A 16 -12.27 17.32 -19.21
CA SER A 16 -13.08 16.27 -19.83
C SER A 16 -13.29 16.47 -21.33
N GLU A 17 -13.41 17.72 -21.79
CA GLU A 17 -13.77 18.06 -23.16
C GLU A 17 -12.54 18.24 -24.07
N ILE A 18 -11.39 18.68 -23.51
CA ILE A 18 -10.21 19.03 -24.30
C ILE A 18 -9.00 18.15 -23.96
N PHE A 19 -8.57 18.16 -22.71
CA PHE A 19 -7.31 17.50 -22.34
C PHE A 19 -7.40 15.97 -22.43
N LYS A 20 -8.43 15.37 -21.83
CA LYS A 20 -8.56 13.91 -21.79
C LYS A 20 -8.65 13.30 -23.20
N PRO A 21 -9.51 13.78 -24.13
CA PRO A 21 -9.57 13.20 -25.47
C PRO A 21 -8.25 13.34 -26.24
N ALA A 22 -7.54 14.46 -26.10
CA ALA A 22 -6.25 14.66 -26.74
C ALA A 22 -5.18 13.69 -26.20
N LEU A 23 -5.14 13.47 -24.88
CA LEU A 23 -4.22 12.53 -24.25
C LEU A 23 -4.55 11.07 -24.58
N ASP A 24 -5.84 10.72 -24.64
CA ASP A 24 -6.30 9.39 -25.06
C ASP A 24 -5.87 9.10 -26.51
N GLN A 25 -6.07 10.06 -27.42
CA GLN A 25 -5.65 9.92 -28.82
C GLN A 25 -4.14 9.68 -28.94
N VAL A 26 -3.33 10.35 -28.11
CA VAL A 26 -1.88 10.15 -28.07
C VAL A 26 -1.54 8.75 -27.58
N ALA A 27 -2.20 8.27 -26.53
CA ALA A 27 -2.00 6.92 -26.01
C ALA A 27 -2.38 5.84 -27.03
N ASP A 28 -3.45 6.06 -27.80
CA ASP A 28 -3.86 5.17 -28.88
C ASP A 28 -2.77 5.10 -29.97
N ILE A 29 -2.24 6.25 -30.40
CA ILE A 29 -1.14 6.31 -31.39
C ILE A 29 0.11 5.58 -30.88
N LEU A 30 0.48 5.80 -29.61
CA LEU A 30 1.62 5.13 -28.97
C LEU A 30 1.46 3.60 -28.94
N SER A 31 0.22 3.12 -28.85
CA SER A 31 -0.11 1.69 -28.82
C SER A 31 -0.01 1.02 -30.20
N LEU A 32 -0.13 1.80 -31.29
CA LEU A 32 -0.06 1.28 -32.67
C LEU A 32 1.38 1.01 -33.12
N ASP A 33 2.34 1.84 -32.71
CA ASP A 33 3.76 1.68 -33.02
C ASP A 33 4.64 2.07 -31.82
N PRO A 34 5.04 1.09 -30.99
CA PRO A 34 5.95 1.31 -29.86
C PRO A 34 7.32 1.90 -30.27
N SER A 35 7.74 1.73 -31.53
CA SER A 35 9.02 2.27 -32.02
C SER A 35 8.96 3.79 -32.25
N SER A 36 7.78 4.31 -32.63
CA SER A 36 7.48 5.74 -32.72
C SER A 36 7.22 6.38 -31.35
N ALA A 37 7.05 5.56 -30.29
CA ALA A 37 6.74 6.06 -28.95
C ALA A 37 7.77 7.07 -28.45
N LYS A 38 9.05 6.86 -28.76
CA LYS A 38 10.11 7.79 -28.36
C LYS A 38 9.94 9.19 -28.98
N GLN A 39 9.57 9.28 -30.26
CA GLN A 39 9.37 10.57 -30.93
C GLN A 39 8.15 11.31 -30.37
N VAL A 40 7.03 10.60 -30.23
CA VAL A 40 5.79 11.17 -29.67
C VAL A 40 6.00 11.60 -28.21
N LEU A 41 6.59 10.74 -27.37
CA LEU A 41 6.92 11.07 -25.98
C LEU A 41 7.88 12.25 -25.85
N THR A 42 8.79 12.45 -26.82
CA THR A 42 9.70 13.62 -26.83
C THR A 42 8.92 14.92 -27.02
N SER A 43 7.90 14.93 -27.89
CA SER A 43 7.01 16.09 -28.06
C SER A 43 6.15 16.37 -26.83
N PHE A 44 5.77 15.32 -26.09
CA PHE A 44 5.01 15.41 -24.84
C PHE A 44 5.87 15.66 -23.59
N TYR A 45 7.20 15.63 -23.74
CA TYR A 45 8.14 15.71 -22.64
C TYR A 45 7.98 16.93 -21.74
N PRO A 46 7.69 18.16 -22.25
CA PRO A 46 7.50 19.32 -21.39
C PRO A 46 6.33 19.16 -20.41
N VAL A 47 5.19 18.63 -20.89
CA VAL A 47 3.99 18.42 -20.06
C VAL A 47 4.17 17.23 -19.12
N LEU A 48 4.80 16.15 -19.61
CA LEU A 48 5.13 14.99 -18.78
C LEU A 48 6.10 15.35 -17.64
N ARG A 49 7.07 16.24 -17.90
CA ARG A 49 8.02 16.76 -16.89
C ARG A 49 7.37 17.69 -15.88
N GLY A 50 6.33 18.42 -16.27
CA GLY A 50 5.59 19.29 -15.37
C GLY A 50 4.70 18.51 -14.41
N SER A 51 4.11 17.41 -14.88
CA SER A 51 3.34 16.45 -14.08
C SER A 51 4.19 15.78 -13.00
N ARG A 52 3.72 15.77 -11.74
CA ARG A 52 4.46 15.13 -10.64
C ARG A 52 4.40 13.62 -10.71
N PHE A 53 3.21 13.07 -10.90
CA PHE A 53 2.99 11.62 -10.98
C PHE A 53 3.57 11.05 -12.27
N GLY A 54 3.24 11.66 -13.41
CA GLY A 54 3.72 11.24 -14.73
C GLY A 54 5.23 11.25 -14.83
N TRP A 55 5.89 12.33 -14.35
CA TRP A 55 7.35 12.39 -14.33
C TRP A 55 7.96 11.33 -13.42
N ARG A 56 7.36 11.07 -12.25
CA ARG A 56 7.88 10.04 -11.32
C ARG A 56 7.75 8.64 -11.90
N ALA A 57 6.61 8.32 -12.50
CA ALA A 57 6.36 7.05 -13.18
C ALA A 57 7.34 6.82 -14.35
N TYR A 58 7.67 7.89 -15.09
CA TYR A 58 8.62 7.85 -16.20
C TYR A 58 10.08 7.74 -15.75
N SER A 59 10.52 8.64 -14.85
CA SER A 59 11.92 8.78 -14.45
C SER A 59 12.40 7.73 -13.45
N LYS A 60 11.47 7.07 -12.74
CA LYS A 60 11.73 5.98 -11.79
C LYS A 60 12.88 6.33 -10.83
N PRO A 61 12.76 7.39 -10.03
CA PRO A 61 13.87 7.91 -9.21
C PRO A 61 14.42 6.89 -8.20
N MET A 62 13.61 5.91 -7.80
CA MET A 62 14.01 4.80 -6.90
C MET A 62 14.45 3.53 -7.66
N GLY A 63 14.55 3.59 -8.99
CA GLY A 63 14.97 2.48 -9.85
C GLY A 63 13.85 1.58 -10.38
N TYR A 64 12.59 1.79 -9.98
CA TYR A 64 11.44 0.99 -10.41
C TYR A 64 10.16 1.83 -10.51
N ALA A 65 9.22 1.41 -11.36
CA ALA A 65 8.00 2.16 -11.67
C ALA A 65 6.86 1.76 -10.74
N GLY A 66 6.63 2.52 -9.67
CA GLY A 66 5.68 2.13 -8.62
C GLY A 66 6.32 2.01 -7.24
N ASP A 67 7.36 2.80 -6.98
CA ASP A 67 7.89 2.97 -5.63
C ASP A 67 6.83 3.47 -4.65
N TYR A 68 7.10 3.34 -3.35
CA TYR A 68 6.12 3.65 -2.32
C TYR A 68 5.52 5.06 -2.48
N ARG A 69 6.29 6.07 -2.91
CA ARG A 69 5.76 7.43 -3.14
C ARG A 69 4.89 7.53 -4.40
N THR A 70 5.23 6.77 -5.45
CA THR A 70 4.38 6.67 -6.65
C THR A 70 3.03 6.03 -6.29
N ILE A 71 3.05 4.99 -5.47
CA ILE A 71 1.82 4.35 -4.96
C ILE A 71 1.05 5.32 -4.04
N GLU A 72 1.74 6.11 -3.22
CA GLU A 72 1.11 7.15 -2.41
C GLU A 72 0.38 8.21 -3.22
N MET A 73 0.96 8.61 -4.36
CA MET A 73 0.32 9.54 -5.30
C MET A 73 -0.97 8.97 -5.89
N ILE A 74 -1.05 7.64 -6.07
CA ILE A 74 -2.26 6.95 -6.51
C ILE A 74 -3.31 6.93 -5.40
N TYR A 75 -2.91 6.58 -4.17
CA TYR A 75 -3.81 6.52 -3.02
C TYR A 75 -4.32 7.89 -2.55
N ASN A 76 -3.54 8.95 -2.80
CA ASN A 76 -3.92 10.31 -2.51
C ASN A 76 -3.64 11.22 -3.72
N PRO A 77 -4.51 11.25 -4.73
CA PRO A 77 -4.30 12.04 -5.94
C PRO A 77 -4.00 13.52 -5.69
N THR A 78 -4.48 14.08 -4.57
CA THR A 78 -4.27 15.49 -4.22
C THR A 78 -2.81 15.86 -3.95
N ILE A 79 -1.96 14.91 -3.54
CA ILE A 79 -0.53 15.19 -3.34
C ILE A 79 0.23 15.35 -4.66
N SER A 80 -0.36 14.86 -5.75
CA SER A 80 0.19 14.91 -7.10
C SER A 80 -0.11 16.23 -7.80
N TYR A 81 -1.19 16.94 -7.42
CA TYR A 81 -1.63 18.11 -8.18
C TYR A 81 -0.64 19.27 -8.13
N THR A 82 -0.39 19.82 -9.32
CA THR A 82 0.57 20.88 -9.63
C THR A 82 -0.11 22.22 -9.90
N ASP A 83 0.70 23.27 -10.00
CA ASP A 83 0.21 24.64 -10.07
C ASP A 83 -0.34 25.04 -11.45
N THR A 84 0.04 24.34 -12.53
CA THR A 84 -0.48 24.61 -13.88
C THR A 84 -1.59 23.64 -14.28
N LEU A 85 -2.54 24.14 -15.08
CA LEU A 85 -3.66 23.34 -15.58
C LEU A 85 -3.21 22.15 -16.44
N SER A 86 -2.18 22.33 -17.28
CA SER A 86 -1.67 21.26 -18.15
C SER A 86 -1.00 20.14 -17.35
N ASP A 87 -0.24 20.49 -16.33
CA ASP A 87 0.46 19.53 -15.49
C ASP A 87 -0.55 18.77 -14.62
N TRP A 88 -1.55 19.49 -14.07
CA TRP A 88 -2.65 18.88 -13.32
C TRP A 88 -3.47 17.94 -14.19
N ALA A 89 -3.79 18.33 -15.43
CA ALA A 89 -4.52 17.51 -16.38
C ALA A 89 -3.75 16.23 -16.72
N MET A 90 -2.42 16.32 -16.87
CA MET A 90 -1.56 15.16 -17.10
C MET A 90 -1.51 14.23 -15.88
N ASP A 91 -1.32 14.77 -14.66
CA ASP A 91 -1.37 13.99 -13.43
C ASP A 91 -2.70 13.26 -13.30
N LYS A 92 -3.81 13.98 -13.50
CA LYS A 92 -5.15 13.42 -13.43
C LYS A 92 -5.39 12.35 -14.49
N TRP A 93 -4.92 12.55 -15.72
CA TRP A 93 -5.05 11.55 -16.79
C TRP A 93 -4.28 10.27 -16.44
N CYS A 94 -3.02 10.39 -16.02
CA CYS A 94 -2.20 9.26 -15.62
C CYS A 94 -2.77 8.50 -14.41
N LEU A 95 -3.26 9.21 -13.39
CA LEU A 95 -3.86 8.62 -12.18
C LEU A 95 -5.20 7.91 -12.48
N ASN A 96 -5.96 8.39 -13.47
CA ASN A 96 -7.21 7.76 -13.91
C ASN A 96 -7.04 6.71 -15.00
N SER A 97 -5.80 6.37 -15.37
CA SER A 97 -5.52 5.23 -16.24
C SER A 97 -5.98 3.92 -15.61
N SER A 98 -6.18 2.87 -16.42
CA SER A 98 -6.52 1.53 -15.94
C SER A 98 -5.51 1.00 -14.92
N SER A 99 -4.21 1.28 -15.13
CA SER A 99 -3.14 0.91 -14.19
C SER A 99 -3.28 1.64 -12.85
N GLY A 100 -3.51 2.97 -12.86
CA GLY A 100 -3.71 3.75 -11.65
C GLY A 100 -4.95 3.31 -10.87
N GLN A 101 -6.08 3.13 -11.57
CA GLN A 101 -7.32 2.63 -10.98
C GLN A 101 -7.18 1.21 -10.43
N GLY A 102 -6.47 0.32 -11.13
CA GLY A 102 -6.22 -1.05 -10.68
C GLY A 102 -5.46 -1.08 -9.35
N VAL A 103 -4.43 -0.25 -9.19
CA VAL A 103 -3.69 -0.12 -7.92
C VAL A 103 -4.61 0.42 -6.81
N SER A 104 -5.40 1.46 -7.10
CA SER A 104 -6.36 2.02 -6.14
C SER A 104 -7.42 1.02 -5.67
N LEU A 105 -8.00 0.25 -6.61
CA LEU A 105 -9.06 -0.72 -6.32
C LEU A 105 -8.55 -1.96 -5.59
N ARG A 106 -7.27 -2.31 -5.76
CA ARG A 106 -6.67 -3.44 -5.04
C ARG A 106 -6.57 -3.19 -3.54
N ARG A 107 -6.39 -1.95 -3.10
CA ARG A 107 -6.31 -1.60 -1.67
C ARG A 107 -7.52 -2.08 -0.86
N PRO A 108 -8.78 -1.68 -1.16
CA PRO A 108 -9.95 -2.20 -0.44
C PRO A 108 -10.18 -3.70 -0.68
N TYR A 109 -9.79 -4.25 -1.83
CA TYR A 109 -9.85 -5.70 -2.08
C TYR A 109 -8.96 -6.49 -1.10
N LEU A 110 -7.72 -6.02 -0.87
CA LEU A 110 -6.80 -6.67 0.06
C LEU A 110 -7.28 -6.54 1.51
N VAL A 111 -7.83 -5.38 1.89
CA VAL A 111 -8.49 -5.21 3.20
C VAL A 111 -9.58 -6.26 3.38
N GLN A 112 -10.41 -6.48 2.36
CA GLN A 112 -11.46 -7.51 2.42
C GLN A 112 -10.87 -8.92 2.55
N LYS A 113 -9.78 -9.25 1.84
CA LYS A 113 -9.10 -10.55 1.98
C LYS A 113 -8.57 -10.79 3.38
N VAL A 114 -8.06 -9.75 4.05
CA VAL A 114 -7.66 -9.84 5.46
C VAL A 114 -8.87 -10.11 6.35
N ARG A 115 -10.01 -9.44 6.11
CA ARG A 115 -11.25 -9.72 6.86
C ARG A 115 -11.73 -11.16 6.68
N ASP A 116 -11.69 -11.68 5.46
CA ASP A 116 -12.06 -13.06 5.15
C ASP A 116 -11.19 -14.03 5.96
N ALA A 117 -9.86 -13.84 5.98
CA ALA A 117 -8.93 -14.66 6.76
C ALA A 117 -9.19 -14.60 8.28
N VAL A 118 -9.53 -13.41 8.80
CA VAL A 118 -9.89 -13.23 10.22
C VAL A 118 -11.19 -13.93 10.58
N ALA A 119 -12.18 -13.93 9.66
CA ALA A 119 -13.43 -14.63 9.85
C ALA A 119 -13.24 -16.16 9.82
N ASP A 120 -12.44 -16.66 8.88
CA ASP A 120 -12.15 -18.08 8.71
C ASP A 120 -11.39 -18.66 9.92
N ALA A 121 -10.55 -17.87 10.58
CA ALA A 121 -9.83 -18.26 11.79
C ALA A 121 -10.73 -18.45 13.03
N GLY A 122 -11.99 -17.97 13.00
CA GLY A 122 -12.96 -18.26 14.06
C GLY A 122 -12.59 -17.76 15.46
N GLY A 123 -11.71 -16.76 15.57
CA GLY A 123 -11.22 -16.21 16.85
C GLY A 123 -9.79 -16.62 17.22
N GLU A 124 -9.18 -17.53 16.47
CA GLU A 124 -7.77 -17.89 16.60
C GLU A 124 -6.85 -16.76 16.10
N ALA A 125 -5.56 -16.86 16.45
CA ALA A 125 -4.55 -15.92 15.99
C ALA A 125 -4.30 -16.01 14.48
N VAL A 126 -4.19 -14.87 13.81
CA VAL A 126 -4.03 -14.78 12.35
C VAL A 126 -2.72 -14.12 11.98
N ASN A 127 -1.91 -14.80 11.18
CA ASN A 127 -0.69 -14.26 10.58
C ASN A 127 -0.93 -13.90 9.12
N VAL A 128 -0.68 -12.63 8.77
CA VAL A 128 -0.87 -12.10 7.42
C VAL A 128 0.44 -11.55 6.87
N MET A 129 0.92 -12.08 5.75
CA MET A 129 2.14 -11.61 5.10
C MET A 129 1.87 -10.79 3.83
N SER A 130 2.40 -9.58 3.81
CA SER A 130 2.43 -8.67 2.66
C SER A 130 3.84 -8.64 2.06
N ILE A 131 3.97 -9.16 0.85
CA ILE A 131 5.23 -9.25 0.10
C ILE A 131 5.34 -8.08 -0.88
N ALA A 132 6.51 -7.45 -0.93
CA ALA A 132 6.69 -6.14 -1.55
C ALA A 132 5.64 -5.17 -0.99
N SER A 133 5.63 -5.04 0.33
CA SER A 133 4.57 -4.37 1.08
C SER A 133 4.39 -2.90 0.71
N GLY A 134 5.42 -2.26 0.13
CA GLY A 134 5.38 -0.85 -0.24
C GLY A 134 4.93 0.02 0.94
N PRO A 135 3.95 0.93 0.76
CA PRO A 135 3.47 1.80 1.82
C PRO A 135 2.52 1.13 2.84
N GLY A 136 2.16 -0.16 2.69
CA GLY A 136 1.33 -0.90 3.65
C GLY A 136 -0.03 -0.24 3.96
N ALA A 137 -0.65 0.37 2.93
CA ALA A 137 -1.84 1.20 3.10
C ALA A 137 -3.07 0.39 3.52
N GLU A 138 -3.23 -0.80 2.93
CA GLU A 138 -4.27 -1.78 3.23
C GLU A 138 -4.19 -2.27 4.68
N ILE A 139 -2.98 -2.48 5.21
CA ILE A 139 -2.77 -2.89 6.60
C ILE A 139 -3.21 -1.78 7.55
N SER A 140 -2.82 -0.55 7.21
CA SER A 140 -3.16 0.64 8.00
C SER A 140 -4.66 0.95 8.00
N ASP A 141 -5.34 0.71 6.88
CA ASP A 141 -6.81 0.81 6.79
C ASP A 141 -7.49 -0.23 7.65
N TRP A 142 -7.06 -1.49 7.51
CA TRP A 142 -7.61 -2.57 8.30
C TRP A 142 -7.47 -2.27 9.80
N VAL A 143 -6.29 -1.81 10.24
CA VAL A 143 -6.04 -1.45 11.64
C VAL A 143 -6.90 -0.27 12.06
N GLN A 144 -7.03 0.78 11.24
CA GLN A 144 -7.85 1.93 11.59
C GLN A 144 -9.33 1.55 11.81
N GLU A 145 -9.84 0.60 11.03
CA GLU A 145 -11.22 0.13 11.10
C GLU A 145 -11.45 -0.95 12.18
N ASN A 146 -10.43 -1.75 12.50
CA ASN A 146 -10.56 -2.98 13.30
C ASN A 146 -9.67 -3.00 14.55
N TYR A 147 -9.09 -1.87 14.94
CA TYR A 147 -8.15 -1.76 16.08
C TYR A 147 -8.66 -2.39 17.37
N HIS A 148 -9.98 -2.38 17.60
CA HIS A 148 -10.62 -2.89 18.82
C HIS A 148 -11.20 -4.31 18.67
N THR A 149 -10.84 -5.04 17.61
CA THR A 149 -11.30 -6.42 17.43
C THR A 149 -10.63 -7.38 18.41
N CYS A 150 -11.36 -8.40 18.86
CA CYS A 150 -10.88 -9.38 19.83
C CYS A 150 -9.94 -10.44 19.22
N ASN A 151 -9.81 -10.50 17.89
CA ASN A 151 -9.01 -11.53 17.22
C ASN A 151 -7.54 -11.08 17.20
N PRO A 152 -6.60 -11.88 17.72
CA PRO A 152 -5.19 -11.56 17.61
C PRO A 152 -4.75 -11.66 16.15
N ILE A 153 -4.33 -10.55 15.55
CA ILE A 153 -3.75 -10.52 14.20
C ILE A 153 -2.32 -9.99 14.25
N HIS A 154 -1.45 -10.53 13.41
CA HIS A 154 -0.10 -10.03 13.23
C HIS A 154 0.25 -9.90 11.74
N PHE A 155 0.76 -8.73 11.35
CA PHE A 155 1.15 -8.43 9.98
C PHE A 155 2.67 -8.60 9.76
N TRP A 156 3.05 -9.35 8.74
CA TRP A 156 4.43 -9.53 8.30
C TRP A 156 4.66 -8.74 7.01
N CYS A 157 5.35 -7.60 7.11
CA CYS A 157 5.60 -6.69 5.99
C CYS A 157 7.01 -6.93 5.44
N VAL A 158 7.12 -7.48 4.24
CA VAL A 158 8.40 -7.79 3.59
C VAL A 158 8.62 -6.87 2.40
N ASP A 159 9.70 -6.10 2.40
CA ASP A 159 10.10 -5.26 1.26
C ASP A 159 11.62 -5.15 1.15
N ASN A 160 12.12 -4.88 -0.05
CA ASN A 160 13.55 -4.60 -0.26
C ASN A 160 13.87 -3.11 -0.01
N ASP A 161 12.89 -2.23 -0.18
CA ASP A 161 13.02 -0.79 0.07
C ASP A 161 12.86 -0.46 1.56
N ALA A 162 13.95 0.01 2.17
CA ALA A 162 13.96 0.40 3.57
C ALA A 162 13.12 1.66 3.85
N GLU A 163 13.05 2.60 2.89
CA GLU A 163 12.21 3.78 3.03
C GLU A 163 10.73 3.41 2.99
N ALA A 164 10.36 2.46 2.14
CA ALA A 164 8.99 1.94 2.08
C ALA A 164 8.57 1.30 3.41
N LEU A 165 9.42 0.44 4.00
CA LEU A 165 9.16 -0.18 5.31
C LEU A 165 9.02 0.86 6.43
N GLN A 166 9.92 1.86 6.48
CA GLN A 166 9.85 2.93 7.46
C GLN A 166 8.55 3.74 7.31
N PHE A 167 8.16 4.02 6.07
CA PHE A 167 6.92 4.74 5.77
C PHE A 167 5.68 3.93 6.19
N ALA A 168 5.65 2.62 5.89
CA ALA A 168 4.58 1.73 6.30
C ALA A 168 4.47 1.62 7.83
N GLN A 169 5.60 1.52 8.53
CA GLN A 169 5.64 1.52 10.00
C GLN A 169 5.08 2.82 10.59
N TYR A 170 5.51 3.97 10.08
CA TYR A 170 4.99 5.27 10.51
C TYR A 170 3.48 5.38 10.27
N ARG A 171 3.01 4.95 9.10
CA ARG A 171 1.59 4.98 8.75
C ARG A 171 0.77 4.10 9.68
N LEU A 172 1.20 2.87 9.92
CA LEU A 172 0.53 1.93 10.81
C LEU A 172 0.41 2.51 12.22
N ALA A 173 1.51 3.05 12.76
CA ALA A 173 1.52 3.69 14.07
C ALA A 173 0.51 4.84 14.15
N ARG A 174 0.49 5.69 13.11
CA ARG A 174 -0.47 6.79 13.01
C ARG A 174 -1.92 6.28 12.97
N SER A 175 -2.21 5.26 12.16
CA SER A 175 -3.56 4.69 12.06
C SER A 175 -4.05 4.07 13.37
N ALA A 176 -3.18 3.36 14.09
CA ALA A 176 -3.48 2.81 15.42
C ALA A 176 -3.81 3.92 16.44
N ILE A 177 -2.97 4.96 16.51
CA ILE A 177 -3.21 6.12 17.39
C ILE A 177 -4.54 6.80 17.05
N MET A 178 -4.82 7.01 15.75
CA MET A 178 -6.08 7.63 15.32
C MET A 178 -7.30 6.79 15.68
N ALA A 179 -7.22 5.46 15.56
CA ALA A 179 -8.29 4.54 15.97
C ALA A 179 -8.51 4.53 17.49
N GLU A 180 -7.44 4.67 18.27
CA GLU A 180 -7.54 4.80 19.72
C GLU A 180 -8.21 6.12 20.14
N ILE A 181 -7.76 7.24 19.56
CA ILE A 181 -8.35 8.57 19.80
C ILE A 181 -9.85 8.57 19.43
N GLN A 182 -10.22 8.01 18.28
CA GLN A 182 -11.61 7.97 17.85
C GLN A 182 -12.50 7.21 18.85
N THR A 183 -12.01 6.08 19.38
CA THR A 183 -12.75 5.31 20.38
C THR A 183 -12.88 6.02 21.71
N LEU A 184 -11.83 6.70 22.17
CA LEU A 184 -11.90 7.53 23.36
C LEU A 184 -12.90 8.69 23.18
N SER A 185 -12.89 9.33 22.02
CA SER A 185 -13.87 10.38 21.67
C SER A 185 -15.30 9.85 21.69
N ASN A 186 -15.54 8.71 21.05
CA ASN A 186 -16.86 8.06 21.02
C ASN A 186 -17.35 7.71 22.44
N ALA A 187 -16.45 7.27 23.32
CA ALA A 187 -16.79 6.94 24.71
C ALA A 187 -17.16 8.17 25.55
N MET A 188 -16.67 9.36 25.20
CA MET A 188 -17.01 10.62 25.88
C MET A 188 -18.34 11.22 25.40
N ASP A 189 -18.74 10.97 24.15
CA ASP A 189 -20.03 11.45 23.59
C ASP A 189 -21.25 10.64 24.06
N VAL A 190 -21.05 9.41 24.54
CA VAL A 190 -22.10 8.64 25.20
C VAL A 190 -22.29 9.20 26.62
N SER A 191 -23.33 10.01 26.82
CA SER A 191 -23.85 10.60 28.08
C SER A 191 -23.00 10.36 29.33
N PRO A 192 -22.58 11.42 30.07
CA PRO A 192 -21.63 11.28 31.17
C PRO A 192 -22.10 10.21 32.15
N PRO A 193 -21.32 9.13 32.38
CA PRO A 193 -21.65 8.20 33.43
C PRO A 193 -21.70 9.00 34.74
N ARG A 194 -22.73 8.76 35.56
CA ARG A 194 -22.82 9.40 36.88
C ARG A 194 -21.47 9.19 37.58
N LEU A 195 -20.82 10.30 37.92
CA LEU A 195 -19.45 10.41 38.45
C LEU A 195 -19.19 9.67 39.78
N SER A 196 -20.08 8.80 40.25
CA SER A 196 -19.94 8.19 41.57
C SER A 196 -18.98 7.00 41.62
N HIS A 197 -18.69 6.25 40.53
CA HIS A 197 -17.87 5.03 40.61
C HIS A 197 -16.90 4.83 39.44
N ILE A 198 -15.92 5.73 39.27
CA ILE A 198 -14.72 5.43 38.46
C ILE A 198 -13.51 5.39 39.41
N GLN A 199 -13.41 4.32 40.20
CA GLN A 199 -12.12 3.86 40.67
C GLN A 199 -11.49 3.06 39.52
N GLY A 200 -10.22 3.35 39.23
CA GLY A 200 -9.48 2.82 38.08
C GLY A 200 -9.38 1.29 38.05
N GLN A 201 -10.39 0.65 37.47
CA GLN A 201 -10.24 -0.68 36.89
C GLN A 201 -9.99 -0.47 35.39
N GLN A 202 -8.75 -0.74 34.96
CA GLN A 202 -8.52 -1.12 33.57
C GLN A 202 -9.44 -2.31 33.30
N ASP A 203 -10.34 -2.18 32.32
CA ASP A 203 -11.14 -3.31 31.86
C ASP A 203 -10.16 -4.35 31.27
N PRO A 204 -10.01 -5.54 31.87
CA PRO A 204 -9.06 -6.55 31.39
C PRO A 204 -9.42 -7.08 29.99
N LYS A 205 -10.57 -6.68 29.43
CA LYS A 205 -10.99 -6.98 28.05
C LYS A 205 -10.67 -5.89 27.03
N ARG A 206 -10.11 -4.73 27.42
CA ARG A 206 -9.58 -3.76 26.45
C ARG A 206 -8.14 -4.13 26.11
N PRO A 207 -7.85 -4.69 24.91
CA PRO A 207 -6.48 -4.90 24.51
C PRO A 207 -5.84 -3.53 24.32
N SER A 208 -4.83 -3.20 25.12
CA SER A 208 -3.89 -2.13 24.78
C SER A 208 -2.90 -2.73 23.80
N LEU A 209 -3.26 -2.81 22.51
CA LEU A 209 -2.33 -3.31 21.51
C LEU A 209 -1.28 -2.23 21.22
N CYS A 210 -0.07 -2.42 21.76
CA CYS A 210 1.09 -1.66 21.33
C CYS A 210 1.30 -1.87 19.82
N VAL A 211 1.58 -0.81 19.06
CA VAL A 211 1.90 -0.88 17.62
C VAL A 211 3.02 -1.87 17.34
N GLU A 212 3.96 -2.03 18.27
CA GLU A 212 5.08 -2.98 18.20
C GLU A 212 4.62 -4.45 18.19
N GLY A 213 3.41 -4.76 18.66
CA GLY A 213 2.83 -6.11 18.61
C GLY A 213 1.99 -6.40 17.36
N LEU A 214 1.63 -5.37 16.58
CA LEU A 214 0.74 -5.50 15.43
C LEU A 214 1.43 -5.97 14.16
N ALA A 215 2.71 -5.62 13.97
CA ALA A 215 3.40 -5.93 12.74
C ALA A 215 4.92 -6.08 12.90
N THR A 216 5.50 -6.97 12.11
CA THR A 216 6.94 -7.13 11.90
C THR A 216 7.33 -6.64 10.51
N PHE A 217 8.33 -5.77 10.43
CA PHE A 217 8.86 -5.22 9.18
C PHE A 217 10.21 -5.87 8.85
N ILE A 218 10.30 -6.55 7.71
CA ILE A 218 11.47 -7.32 7.30
C ILE A 218 12.03 -6.74 6.01
N LYS A 219 13.26 -6.24 6.07
CA LYS A 219 14.00 -5.85 4.87
C LYS A 219 14.59 -7.08 4.20
N ALA A 220 14.01 -7.50 3.09
CA ALA A 220 14.50 -8.64 2.33
C ALA A 220 14.26 -8.49 0.83
N ASN A 221 15.22 -8.96 0.04
CA ASN A 221 14.99 -9.24 -1.37
C ASN A 221 14.35 -10.62 -1.50
N VAL A 222 13.07 -10.66 -1.82
CA VAL A 222 12.24 -11.88 -1.86
C VAL A 222 12.82 -12.93 -2.83
N LEU A 223 13.42 -12.51 -3.95
CA LEU A 223 14.05 -13.41 -4.91
C LEU A 223 15.37 -14.02 -4.44
N TYR A 224 16.08 -13.31 -3.56
CA TYR A 224 17.31 -13.84 -2.97
C TYR A 224 16.94 -14.75 -1.81
N ALA A 225 15.97 -14.35 -0.99
CA ALA A 225 15.46 -15.15 0.10
C ALA A 225 14.88 -16.48 -0.40
N SER A 226 14.12 -16.48 -1.50
CA SER A 226 13.59 -17.71 -2.12
C SER A 226 14.64 -18.67 -2.63
N ARG A 227 15.85 -18.19 -2.91
CA ARG A 227 16.99 -19.00 -3.37
C ARG A 227 17.94 -19.40 -2.23
N GLY A 228 17.53 -19.21 -0.97
CA GLY A 228 18.38 -19.47 0.20
C GLY A 228 19.55 -18.49 0.34
N ARG A 229 19.47 -17.32 -0.30
CA ARG A 229 20.53 -16.29 -0.33
C ARG A 229 20.18 -15.06 0.50
N ALA A 230 19.34 -15.17 1.52
CA ALA A 230 19.05 -14.03 2.38
C ALA A 230 20.29 -13.61 3.17
N ALA A 231 20.39 -12.31 3.45
CA ALA A 231 21.54 -11.74 4.12
C ALA A 231 21.61 -12.07 5.63
N ASP A 232 20.47 -12.34 6.28
CA ASP A 232 20.41 -12.79 7.68
C ASP A 232 19.57 -14.08 7.81
N PRO A 233 20.20 -15.22 8.16
CA PRO A 233 19.49 -16.48 8.38
C PRO A 233 18.43 -16.44 9.48
N ARG A 234 18.45 -15.45 10.38
CA ARG A 234 17.45 -15.28 11.46
C ARG A 234 16.16 -14.61 10.98
N GLN A 235 16.13 -14.07 9.76
CA GLN A 235 14.91 -13.56 9.12
C GLN A 235 14.01 -14.69 8.56
N HIS A 236 14.40 -15.96 8.76
CA HIS A 236 13.76 -17.15 8.20
C HIS A 236 12.79 -17.87 9.15
N CYS A 237 12.74 -17.52 10.44
CA CYS A 237 11.74 -18.09 11.33
C CYS A 237 10.41 -17.35 11.19
N LEU A 238 9.77 -17.46 10.02
CA LEU A 238 8.42 -16.96 9.80
C LEU A 238 7.42 -17.98 10.37
N PRO A 239 6.40 -17.56 11.14
CA PRO A 239 5.33 -18.46 11.54
C PRO A 239 4.53 -18.88 10.31
N GLN A 240 3.74 -19.95 10.46
CA GLN A 240 2.73 -20.30 9.47
C GLN A 240 1.81 -19.10 9.22
N GLN A 241 1.58 -18.79 7.95
CA GLN A 241 0.76 -17.67 7.51
C GLN A 241 -0.62 -18.18 7.10
N ASP A 242 -1.66 -17.49 7.55
CA ASP A 242 -3.06 -17.75 7.17
C ASP A 242 -3.41 -17.05 5.86
N LEU A 243 -2.75 -15.92 5.58
CA LEU A 243 -2.87 -15.19 4.33
C LEU A 243 -1.50 -14.68 3.86
N ILE A 244 -1.20 -14.93 2.60
CA ILE A 244 -0.01 -14.40 1.92
C ILE A 244 -0.47 -13.68 0.66
N TYR A 245 -0.05 -12.44 0.47
CA TYR A 245 -0.31 -11.70 -0.76
C TYR A 245 0.88 -10.83 -1.17
N SER A 246 0.85 -10.37 -2.42
CA SER A 246 1.74 -9.30 -2.89
C SER A 246 0.91 -8.22 -3.57
N SER A 247 1.21 -6.97 -3.24
CA SER A 247 0.57 -5.79 -3.83
C SER A 247 1.49 -5.11 -4.87
N GLY A 248 2.36 -5.85 -5.54
CA GLY A 248 3.16 -5.22 -6.60
C GLY A 248 4.24 -6.07 -7.22
N LEU A 249 4.51 -7.26 -6.69
CA LEU A 249 5.63 -8.08 -7.12
C LEU A 249 5.46 -8.68 -8.53
N ILE A 250 4.23 -8.90 -8.98
CA ILE A 250 3.93 -9.63 -10.24
C ILE A 250 4.44 -8.90 -11.48
N ASP A 251 4.36 -7.57 -11.53
CA ASP A 251 4.80 -6.80 -12.70
C ASP A 251 6.34 -6.71 -12.82
N TYR A 252 7.06 -7.04 -11.74
CA TYR A 252 8.53 -7.01 -11.69
C TYR A 252 9.18 -8.36 -11.97
N LEU A 253 8.42 -9.45 -11.91
CA LEU A 253 8.95 -10.80 -11.96
C LEU A 253 8.48 -11.53 -13.23
N GLN A 254 9.44 -12.14 -13.94
CA GLN A 254 9.12 -13.16 -14.93
C GLN A 254 8.38 -14.32 -14.27
N ALA A 255 7.50 -15.01 -15.01
CA ALA A 255 6.62 -16.05 -14.46
C ALA A 255 7.33 -17.11 -13.59
N GLY A 256 8.55 -17.52 -13.95
CA GLY A 256 9.35 -18.47 -13.14
C GLY A 256 9.79 -17.93 -11.78
N ASN A 257 10.08 -16.63 -11.70
CA ASN A 257 10.48 -15.97 -10.44
C ASN A 257 9.29 -15.81 -9.47
N ILE A 258 8.06 -15.78 -9.98
CA ILE A 258 6.84 -15.72 -9.15
C ILE A 258 6.66 -17.04 -8.38
N VAL A 259 6.87 -18.17 -9.05
CA VAL A 259 6.76 -19.50 -8.43
C VAL A 259 7.77 -19.65 -7.29
N GLU A 260 9.04 -19.26 -7.54
CA GLU A 260 10.07 -19.31 -6.49
C GLU A 260 9.75 -18.40 -5.29
N ALA A 261 9.27 -17.18 -5.54
CA ALA A 261 8.84 -16.27 -4.48
C ALA A 261 7.68 -16.85 -3.65
N ALA A 262 6.72 -17.55 -4.29
CA ALA A 262 5.62 -18.21 -3.59
C ALA A 262 6.08 -19.47 -2.80
N SER A 263 7.11 -20.18 -3.27
CA SER A 263 7.68 -21.33 -2.55
C SER A 263 8.38 -20.92 -1.26
N TYR A 264 9.04 -19.76 -1.26
CA TYR A 264 9.64 -19.17 -0.04
C TYR A 264 8.62 -18.98 1.08
N THR A 265 7.39 -18.63 0.70
CA THR A 265 6.38 -18.14 1.63
C THR A 265 5.45 -19.24 2.13
N SER A 266 5.35 -20.34 1.37
CA SER A 266 4.44 -21.47 1.62
C SER A 266 5.09 -22.63 2.37
N SER A 267 6.41 -22.63 2.52
CA SER A 267 7.12 -23.66 3.27
C SER A 267 7.09 -23.30 4.76
N PRO A 268 6.45 -24.10 5.66
CA PRO A 268 6.74 -23.97 7.08
C PRO A 268 8.23 -24.27 7.24
N MET A 269 9.03 -23.25 7.58
CA MET A 269 10.42 -23.49 7.91
C MET A 269 10.40 -24.22 9.24
N GLU A 270 10.45 -25.56 9.18
CA GLU A 270 10.70 -26.39 10.34
C GLU A 270 11.83 -25.72 11.11
N ALA A 271 11.56 -25.42 12.39
CA ALA A 271 12.59 -25.04 13.34
C ALA A 271 13.55 -26.23 13.47
N THR A 272 14.45 -26.38 12.50
CA THR A 272 15.56 -27.29 12.60
C THR A 272 16.54 -26.62 13.55
N PRO A 273 16.78 -27.19 14.74
CA PRO A 273 17.75 -26.65 15.66
C PRO A 273 19.12 -27.11 15.15
N THR A 274 19.57 -26.65 14.00
CA THR A 274 20.96 -26.80 13.56
C THR A 274 21.21 -26.00 12.30
N CYS A 275 21.96 -24.94 12.49
CA CYS A 275 22.88 -24.43 11.50
C CYS A 275 23.71 -25.61 10.96
N SER A 276 23.45 -26.06 9.74
CA SER A 276 24.42 -26.83 8.98
C SER A 276 24.18 -26.57 7.49
N LEU A 277 25.19 -25.90 6.90
CA LEU A 277 25.57 -25.99 5.49
C LEU A 277 25.16 -27.34 4.89
N TRP A 278 24.78 -27.38 3.62
CA TRP A 278 25.49 -28.15 2.59
C TRP A 278 24.99 -27.71 1.19
N LEU A 279 25.94 -27.14 0.43
CA LEU A 279 26.03 -26.89 -1.03
C LEU A 279 25.04 -25.94 -1.70
#